data_AF-R5IBK9-F1
#
_entry.id   AF-R5IBK9-F1
#
_cell.length_a   1.000
_cell.length_b   1.000
_cell.length_c   1.000
_cell.angle_alpha   90.00
_cell.angle_beta   90.00
_cell.angle_gamma   90.00
#
_symmetry.space_group_name_H-M   'P 1'
#
loop_
_entity.id
_entity.type
_entity.pdbx_description
1 polymer ?
#
loop_
_entity_poly.entity_id
_entity_poly.type
_entity_poly.pdbx_seq_one_letter_code
_entity_poly.pdbx_strand_id
1 'polypeptide(L)'
;MKKYQRYADMFTPVLKMMSSEYCNQNAYDAIQVHGGSGYMKEYPVERIYRDARITTIYEGTSQLQTVAAIRYVTTGAYLAKIREYEAEDVAPEFATLKKTLVEMAAQYEQACALVHGHDNTYIDFHARRLVEMAGHIIMGWLLVLDAGRCADFAKSARVFVGKAKSWNQERYDYIAGFSEEDLADFIN
;
A
#
# COMPACT_ATOMS: atom_id res chain seq x y z
N MET A 1 0.87 26.42 -4.43
CA MET A 1 -0.20 25.76 -5.23
C MET A 1 0.30 24.56 -6.02
N LYS A 2 1.33 24.66 -6.88
CA LYS A 2 1.82 23.52 -7.72
C LYS A 2 2.31 22.27 -6.94
N LYS A 3 2.93 22.44 -5.77
CA LYS A 3 3.42 21.32 -4.93
C LYS A 3 2.27 20.41 -4.45
N TYR A 4 1.24 21.01 -3.83
CA TYR A 4 0.12 20.24 -3.29
C TYR A 4 -0.74 19.60 -4.37
N GLN A 5 -0.84 20.23 -5.55
CA GLN A 5 -1.48 19.60 -6.69
C GLN A 5 -0.76 18.30 -7.08
N ARG A 6 0.58 18.34 -7.22
CA ARG A 6 1.38 17.15 -7.52
C ARG A 6 1.19 16.04 -6.48
N TYR A 7 1.11 16.40 -5.20
CA TYR A 7 0.82 15.43 -4.13
C TYR A 7 -0.59 14.86 -4.24
N ALA A 8 -1.60 15.67 -4.52
CA ALA A 8 -2.95 15.19 -4.74
C ALA A 8 -2.99 14.20 -5.91
N ASP A 9 -2.40 14.55 -7.05
CA ASP A 9 -2.36 13.69 -8.23
C ASP A 9 -1.66 12.35 -7.95
N MET A 10 -0.60 12.39 -7.14
CA MET A 10 0.19 11.22 -6.74
C MET A 10 -0.55 10.33 -5.73
N PHE A 11 -1.08 10.91 -4.66
CA PHE A 11 -1.66 10.15 -3.56
C PHE A 11 -3.08 9.65 -3.84
N THR A 12 -3.87 10.34 -4.67
CA THR A 12 -5.26 9.97 -4.93
C THR A 12 -5.42 8.52 -5.43
N PRO A 13 -4.69 8.05 -6.45
CA PRO A 13 -4.88 6.69 -6.96
C PRO A 13 -4.45 5.62 -5.95
N VAL A 14 -3.29 5.79 -5.30
CA VAL A 14 -2.84 4.84 -4.25
C VAL A 14 -3.78 4.84 -3.05
N LEU A 15 -4.27 6.00 -2.62
CA LEU A 15 -5.23 6.13 -1.53
C LEU A 15 -6.51 5.37 -1.87
N LYS A 16 -7.13 5.66 -3.02
CA LYS A 16 -8.41 5.03 -3.40
C LYS A 16 -8.25 3.53 -3.54
N MET A 17 -7.18 3.06 -4.18
CA MET A 17 -6.86 1.64 -4.30
C MET A 17 -6.78 1.00 -2.90
N MET A 18 -5.89 1.47 -2.04
CA MET A 18 -5.66 0.83 -0.74
C MET A 18 -6.85 0.94 0.20
N SER A 19 -7.48 2.11 0.29
CA SER A 19 -8.58 2.33 1.24
C SER A 19 -9.81 1.51 0.88
N SER A 20 -10.10 1.34 -0.42
CA SER A 20 -11.25 0.52 -0.86
C SER A 20 -11.00 -0.97 -0.64
N GLU A 21 -9.79 -1.46 -0.89
CA GLU A 21 -9.41 -2.85 -0.62
C GLU A 21 -9.44 -3.16 0.89
N TYR A 22 -8.88 -2.28 1.73
CA TYR A 22 -9.00 -2.42 3.19
C TYR A 22 -10.43 -2.30 3.68
N CYS A 23 -11.28 -1.46 3.06
CA CYS A 23 -12.69 -1.38 3.39
C CYS A 23 -13.40 -2.73 3.16
N ASN A 24 -13.12 -3.39 2.03
CA ASN A 24 -13.65 -4.72 1.74
C ASN A 24 -13.16 -5.76 2.76
N GLN A 25 -11.85 -5.79 3.02
CA GLN A 25 -11.26 -6.72 3.98
C GLN A 25 -11.83 -6.54 5.39
N ASN A 26 -11.89 -5.31 5.88
CA ASN A 26 -12.39 -5.02 7.23
C ASN A 26 -13.87 -5.36 7.35
N ALA A 27 -14.68 -5.09 6.33
CA ALA A 27 -16.10 -5.44 6.34
C ALA A 27 -16.30 -6.96 6.30
N TYR A 28 -15.47 -7.68 5.55
CA TYR A 28 -15.44 -9.15 5.54
C TYR A 28 -15.08 -9.71 6.92
N ASP A 29 -13.98 -9.22 7.52
CA ASP A 29 -13.53 -9.67 8.83
C ASP A 29 -14.57 -9.33 9.92
N ALA A 30 -15.28 -8.22 9.78
CA ALA A 30 -16.36 -7.86 10.69
C ALA A 30 -17.51 -8.90 10.67
N ILE A 31 -17.86 -9.45 9.51
CA ILE A 31 -18.82 -10.58 9.44
C ILE A 31 -18.25 -11.78 10.20
N GLN A 32 -16.98 -12.10 9.97
CA GLN A 32 -16.32 -13.24 10.61
C GLN A 32 -16.30 -13.15 12.14
N VAL A 33 -16.10 -11.95 12.70
CA VAL A 33 -16.17 -11.69 14.15
C VAL A 33 -17.56 -12.00 14.72
N HIS A 34 -18.63 -11.76 13.96
CA HIS A 34 -20.01 -12.04 14.37
C HIS A 34 -20.44 -13.50 14.11
N GLY A 35 -19.61 -14.32 13.45
CA GLY A 35 -19.93 -15.71 13.10
C GLY A 35 -21.19 -15.82 12.23
N GLY A 36 -21.97 -16.89 12.42
CA GLY A 36 -23.21 -17.12 11.64
C GLY A 36 -24.23 -15.99 11.76
N SER A 37 -24.28 -15.32 12.91
CA SER A 37 -25.14 -14.14 13.12
C SER A 37 -24.75 -12.96 12.22
N GLY A 38 -23.46 -12.80 11.91
CA GLY A 38 -22.97 -11.77 10.99
C GLY A 38 -23.46 -11.94 9.55
N TYR A 39 -23.86 -13.15 9.16
CA TYR A 39 -24.41 -13.45 7.84
C TYR A 39 -25.93 -13.20 7.76
N MET A 40 -26.60 -13.09 8.91
CA MET A 40 -28.03 -12.86 8.99
C MET A 40 -28.35 -11.37 8.86
N LYS A 41 -29.48 -11.04 8.23
CA LYS A 41 -29.92 -9.65 8.00
C LYS A 41 -30.30 -8.87 9.26
N GLU A 42 -30.32 -9.53 10.42
CA GLU A 42 -30.57 -8.90 11.72
C GLU A 42 -29.41 -7.99 12.14
N TYR A 43 -28.18 -8.29 11.69
CA TYR A 43 -27.00 -7.47 11.96
C TYR A 43 -26.63 -6.65 10.72
N PRO A 44 -26.24 -5.37 10.89
CA PRO A 44 -25.94 -4.50 9.76
C PRO A 44 -24.65 -4.88 8.99
N VAL A 45 -23.83 -5.78 9.54
CA VAL A 45 -22.50 -6.10 9.02
C VAL A 45 -22.51 -6.77 7.64
N GLU A 46 -23.51 -7.60 7.35
CA GLU A 46 -23.71 -8.17 5.99
C GLU A 46 -23.95 -7.06 4.95
N ARG A 47 -24.75 -6.05 5.32
CA ARG A 47 -25.03 -4.91 4.47
C ARG A 47 -23.78 -4.06 4.26
N ILE A 48 -23.01 -3.81 5.33
CA ILE A 48 -21.75 -3.05 5.23
C ILE A 48 -20.78 -3.73 4.26
N TYR A 49 -20.67 -5.06 4.27
CA TYR A 49 -19.83 -5.77 3.31
C TYR A 49 -20.33 -5.64 1.86
N ARG A 50 -21.64 -5.74 1.63
CA ARG A 50 -22.23 -5.49 0.30
C ARG A 50 -21.97 -4.06 -0.17
N ASP A 51 -22.11 -3.08 0.71
CA ASP A 51 -21.87 -1.67 0.41
C ASP A 51 -20.37 -1.41 0.17
N ALA A 52 -19.47 -2.08 0.88
CA ALA A 52 -18.03 -1.99 0.67
C ALA A 52 -17.62 -2.51 -0.72
N ARG A 53 -18.32 -3.51 -1.27
CA ARG A 53 -17.94 -4.16 -2.53
C ARG A 53 -17.82 -3.20 -3.70
N ILE A 54 -18.71 -2.21 -3.80
CA ILE A 54 -18.71 -1.28 -4.93
C ILE A 54 -17.47 -0.37 -4.93
N THR A 55 -16.84 -0.16 -3.77
CA THR A 55 -15.77 0.82 -3.59
C THR A 55 -14.50 0.50 -4.40
N THR A 56 -14.23 -0.77 -4.68
CA THR A 56 -13.09 -1.19 -5.52
C THR A 56 -13.41 -1.19 -7.03
N ILE A 57 -14.67 -0.90 -7.41
CA ILE A 57 -15.17 -1.08 -8.79
C ILE A 57 -15.46 0.28 -9.43
N TYR A 58 -16.29 1.11 -8.79
CA TYR A 58 -16.65 2.42 -9.34
C TYR A 58 -15.48 3.41 -9.28
N GLU A 59 -15.62 4.55 -9.98
CA GLU A 59 -14.62 5.64 -9.99
C GLU A 59 -13.20 5.13 -10.33
N GLY A 60 -13.13 4.17 -11.26
CA GLY A 60 -11.92 3.43 -11.63
C GLY A 60 -11.65 2.25 -10.69
N THR A 61 -11.60 1.05 -11.25
CA THR A 61 -11.32 -0.18 -10.50
C THR A 61 -9.98 -0.11 -9.76
N SER A 62 -9.76 -0.94 -8.73
CA SER A 62 -8.43 -1.02 -8.08
C SER A 62 -7.30 -1.18 -9.07
N GLN A 63 -7.49 -1.97 -10.14
CA GLN A 63 -6.49 -2.14 -11.19
C GLN A 63 -6.26 -0.86 -12.01
N LEU A 64 -7.32 -0.13 -12.36
CA LEU A 64 -7.16 1.16 -13.04
C LEU A 64 -6.47 2.19 -12.14
N GLN A 65 -6.70 2.14 -10.83
CA GLN A 65 -5.98 2.98 -9.87
C GLN A 65 -4.50 2.59 -9.77
N THR A 66 -4.17 1.30 -9.81
CA THR A 66 -2.79 0.84 -9.92
C THR A 66 -2.11 1.41 -11.16
N VAL A 67 -2.76 1.33 -12.32
CA VAL A 67 -2.25 1.89 -13.59
C VAL A 67 -2.11 3.41 -13.50
N ALA A 68 -3.02 4.11 -12.81
CA ALA A 68 -2.86 5.54 -12.57
C ALA A 68 -1.69 5.86 -11.61
N ALA A 69 -1.40 4.97 -10.67
CA ALA A 69 -0.35 5.13 -9.67
C ALA A 69 1.06 4.74 -10.17
N ILE A 70 1.17 3.80 -11.11
CA ILE A 70 2.47 3.21 -11.52
C ILE A 70 3.43 4.27 -12.07
N ARG A 71 2.93 5.31 -12.73
CA ARG A 71 3.76 6.43 -13.20
C ARG A 71 4.57 7.10 -12.08
N TYR A 72 4.07 7.09 -10.85
CA TYR A 72 4.76 7.69 -9.69
C TYR A 72 5.81 6.77 -9.07
N VAL A 73 5.73 5.47 -9.37
CA VAL A 73 6.82 4.52 -9.12
C VAL A 73 7.92 4.74 -10.16
N THR A 74 7.59 4.71 -11.45
CA THR A 74 8.58 4.77 -12.55
C THR A 74 9.30 6.12 -12.62
N THR A 75 8.64 7.22 -12.27
CA THR A 75 9.27 8.54 -12.16
C THR A 75 10.04 8.75 -10.85
N GLY A 76 10.01 7.78 -9.92
CA GLY A 76 10.63 7.89 -8.60
C GLY A 76 9.95 8.87 -7.65
N ALA A 77 8.74 9.35 -7.97
CA ALA A 77 8.04 10.33 -7.16
C ALA A 77 7.66 9.80 -5.77
N TYR A 78 7.22 8.53 -5.67
CA TYR A 78 6.97 7.91 -4.37
C TYR A 78 8.25 7.74 -3.56
N LEU A 79 9.32 7.26 -4.18
CA LEU A 79 10.61 7.09 -3.50
C LEU A 79 11.12 8.43 -2.97
N ALA A 80 11.09 9.49 -3.78
CA ALA A 80 11.45 10.83 -3.35
C ALA A 80 10.62 11.27 -2.13
N LYS A 81 9.31 11.00 -2.14
CA LYS A 81 8.44 11.35 -1.02
C LYS A 81 8.72 10.52 0.25
N ILE A 82 9.08 9.26 0.10
CA ILE A 82 9.51 8.39 1.21
C ILE A 82 10.80 8.94 1.82
N ARG A 83 11.78 9.34 0.99
CA ARG A 83 13.02 9.99 1.46
C ARG A 83 12.77 11.31 2.18
N GLU A 84 11.76 12.09 1.77
CA GLU A 84 11.32 13.27 2.54
C GLU A 84 10.87 12.89 3.95
N TYR A 85 10.08 11.83 4.12
CA TYR A 85 9.64 11.38 5.46
C TYR A 85 10.80 10.80 6.30
N GLU A 86 11.75 10.12 5.67
CA GLU A 86 12.94 9.61 6.35
C GLU A 86 13.80 10.69 6.99
N ALA A 87 13.83 11.88 6.38
CA ALA A 87 14.56 13.03 6.87
C ALA A 87 13.88 13.70 8.08
N GLU A 88 12.61 13.40 8.36
CA GLU A 88 11.90 13.93 9.53
C GLU A 88 12.42 13.30 10.82
N ASP A 89 12.41 14.11 11.88
CA ASP A 89 12.71 13.66 13.23
C ASP A 89 11.57 12.81 13.78
N VAL A 90 11.91 11.70 14.44
CA VAL A 90 10.95 10.83 15.13
C VAL A 90 11.31 10.76 16.60
N ALA A 91 10.29 10.64 17.45
CA ALA A 91 10.53 10.45 18.89
C ALA A 91 11.44 9.22 19.12
N PRO A 92 12.37 9.27 20.10
CA PRO A 92 13.35 8.19 20.31
C PRO A 92 12.73 6.80 20.49
N GLU A 93 11.55 6.73 21.10
CA GLU A 93 10.77 5.50 21.26
C GLU A 93 10.34 4.81 19.94
N PHE A 94 10.31 5.56 18.83
CA PHE A 94 10.00 5.04 17.50
C PHE A 94 11.24 4.82 16.62
N ALA A 95 12.45 4.96 17.15
CA ALA A 95 13.70 4.78 16.39
C ALA A 95 13.78 3.41 15.69
N THR A 96 13.31 2.34 16.34
CA THR A 96 13.26 0.99 15.74
C THR A 96 12.28 0.92 14.56
N LEU A 97 11.12 1.60 14.66
CA LEU A 97 10.16 1.66 13.56
C LEU A 97 10.72 2.47 12.39
N LYS A 98 11.37 3.61 12.67
CA LYS A 98 12.10 4.38 11.65
C LYS A 98 13.14 3.53 10.92
N LYS A 99 13.98 2.79 11.65
CA LYS A 99 14.95 1.87 11.04
C LYS A 99 14.27 0.85 10.12
N THR A 100 13.16 0.26 10.57
CA THR A 100 12.40 -0.71 9.77
C THR A 100 11.84 -0.08 8.48
N LEU A 101 11.30 1.15 8.56
CA LEU A 101 10.78 1.85 7.39
C LEU A 101 11.88 2.22 6.39
N VAL A 102 13.06 2.61 6.86
CA VAL A 102 14.24 2.85 6.01
C VAL A 102 14.68 1.57 5.30
N GLU A 103 14.69 0.42 5.99
CA GLU A 103 14.99 -0.89 5.41
C GLU A 103 13.95 -1.26 4.32
N MET A 104 12.66 -1.06 4.61
CA MET A 104 11.58 -1.29 3.64
C MET A 104 11.73 -0.39 2.41
N ALA A 105 12.12 0.88 2.59
CA ALA A 105 12.34 1.83 1.50
C ALA A 105 13.54 1.44 0.62
N ALA A 106 14.63 0.97 1.22
CA ALA A 106 15.78 0.44 0.48
C ALA A 106 15.38 -0.80 -0.35
N GLN A 107 14.58 -1.70 0.22
CA GLN A 107 14.05 -2.86 -0.49
C GLN A 107 13.09 -2.48 -1.62
N TYR A 108 12.25 -1.46 -1.40
CA TYR A 108 11.37 -0.92 -2.43
C TYR A 108 12.14 -0.29 -3.59
N GLU A 109 13.22 0.45 -3.30
CA GLU A 109 14.11 1.01 -4.32
C GLU A 109 14.75 -0.10 -5.17
N GLN A 110 15.22 -1.18 -4.54
CA GLN A 110 15.73 -2.36 -5.26
C GLN A 110 14.65 -3.01 -6.13
N ALA A 111 13.43 -3.21 -5.62
CA ALA A 111 12.31 -3.75 -6.40
C ALA A 111 11.97 -2.87 -7.62
N CYS A 112 11.98 -1.54 -7.45
CA CYS A 112 11.78 -0.61 -8.57
C CYS A 112 12.88 -0.75 -9.61
N ALA A 113 14.14 -0.91 -9.19
CA ALA A 113 15.27 -1.07 -10.10
C ALA A 113 15.20 -2.39 -10.89
N LEU A 114 14.73 -3.48 -10.28
CA LEU A 114 14.54 -4.77 -10.95
C LEU A 114 13.50 -4.72 -12.06
N VAL A 115 12.45 -3.92 -11.90
CA VAL A 115 11.36 -3.78 -12.90
C VAL A 115 11.67 -2.67 -13.91
N HIS A 116 12.60 -1.76 -13.60
CA HIS A 116 12.94 -0.64 -14.45
C HIS A 116 13.60 -1.10 -15.76
N GLY A 117 13.20 -0.49 -16.88
CA GLY A 117 13.79 -0.75 -18.20
C GLY A 117 13.20 -1.93 -18.96
N HIS A 118 12.33 -2.73 -18.32
CA HIS A 118 11.52 -3.73 -19.00
C HIS A 118 10.38 -3.10 -19.82
N ASP A 119 9.69 -3.91 -20.61
CA ASP A 119 8.54 -3.45 -21.40
C ASP A 119 7.32 -3.09 -20.51
N ASN A 120 6.33 -2.42 -21.12
CA ASN A 120 5.13 -2.00 -20.40
C ASN A 120 4.33 -3.18 -19.83
N THR A 121 4.37 -4.35 -20.47
CA THR A 121 3.62 -5.52 -20.04
C THR A 121 4.19 -6.07 -18.73
N TYR A 122 5.51 -6.20 -18.65
CA TYR A 122 6.23 -6.61 -17.46
C TYR A 122 6.06 -5.60 -16.32
N ILE A 123 6.17 -4.30 -16.63
CA ILE A 123 5.93 -3.21 -15.66
C ILE A 123 4.50 -3.29 -15.11
N ASP A 124 3.50 -3.41 -15.98
CA ASP A 124 2.08 -3.46 -15.58
C ASP A 124 1.77 -4.72 -14.76
N PHE A 125 2.41 -5.84 -15.06
CA PHE A 125 2.28 -7.08 -14.29
C PHE A 125 2.76 -6.93 -12.83
N HIS A 126 3.88 -6.22 -12.63
CA HIS A 126 4.40 -5.94 -11.29
C HIS A 126 3.82 -4.69 -10.62
N ALA A 127 3.03 -3.89 -11.35
CA ALA A 127 2.60 -2.57 -10.92
C ALA A 127 1.89 -2.59 -9.56
N ARG A 128 0.99 -3.54 -9.33
CA ARG A 128 0.25 -3.61 -8.05
C ARG A 128 1.17 -3.83 -6.87
N ARG A 129 2.17 -4.71 -7.02
CA ARG A 129 3.15 -5.02 -5.96
C ARG A 129 3.96 -3.78 -5.61
N LEU A 130 4.48 -3.07 -6.61
CA LEU A 130 5.26 -1.85 -6.41
C LEU A 130 4.45 -0.71 -5.80
N VAL A 131 3.21 -0.50 -6.25
CA VAL A 131 2.31 0.53 -5.69
C VAL A 131 1.94 0.21 -4.24
N GLU A 132 1.66 -1.06 -3.92
CA GLU A 132 1.37 -1.48 -2.55
C GLU A 132 2.60 -1.34 -1.64
N MET A 133 3.81 -1.69 -2.09
CA MET A 133 5.05 -1.44 -1.33
C MET A 133 5.18 0.04 -0.98
N ALA A 134 5.06 0.93 -1.96
CA ALA A 134 5.10 2.38 -1.73
C ALA A 134 4.04 2.83 -0.72
N GLY A 135 2.80 2.38 -0.90
CA GLY A 135 1.68 2.74 -0.04
C GLY A 135 1.85 2.25 1.41
N HIS A 136 2.33 1.03 1.62
CA HIS A 136 2.64 0.50 2.95
C HIS A 136 3.73 1.32 3.66
N ILE A 137 4.80 1.70 2.95
CA ILE A 137 5.88 2.51 3.51
C ILE A 137 5.36 3.91 3.86
N ILE A 138 4.62 4.55 2.96
CA ILE A 138 4.03 5.88 3.17
C ILE A 138 3.09 5.89 4.39
N MET A 139 2.17 4.92 4.50
CA MET A 139 1.29 4.82 5.67
C MET A 139 2.07 4.55 6.97
N GLY A 140 3.12 3.72 6.90
CA GLY A 140 3.99 3.47 8.04
C GLY A 140 4.65 4.75 8.56
N TRP A 141 5.17 5.58 7.64
CA TRP A 141 5.70 6.92 7.99
C TRP A 141 4.64 7.83 8.60
N LEU A 142 3.45 7.92 7.99
CA LEU A 142 2.37 8.75 8.52
C LEU A 142 2.00 8.34 9.95
N LEU A 143 1.84 7.05 10.21
CA LEU A 143 1.52 6.53 11.56
C LEU A 143 2.64 6.80 12.58
N VAL A 144 3.91 6.66 12.21
CA VAL A 144 5.03 6.96 13.11
C VAL A 144 5.11 8.46 13.43
N LEU A 145 4.93 9.31 12.42
CA LEU A 145 4.92 10.77 12.60
C LEU A 145 3.71 11.22 13.43
N ASP A 146 2.53 10.63 13.21
CA ASP A 146 1.34 10.88 14.01
C ASP A 146 1.49 10.38 15.44
N ALA A 147 2.14 9.23 15.66
CA ALA A 147 2.44 8.73 16.99
C ALA A 147 3.35 9.65 17.80
N GLY A 148 4.26 10.38 17.13
CA GLY A 148 5.06 11.44 17.77
C GLY A 148 4.25 12.68 18.16
N ARG A 149 3.10 12.92 17.52
CA ARG A 149 2.18 14.03 17.83
C ARG A 149 1.10 13.64 18.83
N CYS A 150 0.66 12.38 18.81
CA CYS A 150 -0.44 11.86 19.61
C CYS A 150 -0.20 10.38 19.94
N ALA A 151 -0.15 10.07 21.24
CA ALA A 151 0.18 8.73 21.74
C ALA A 151 -0.81 7.63 21.29
N ASP A 152 -2.04 7.98 20.93
CA ASP A 152 -3.08 7.03 20.49
C ASP A 152 -2.67 6.25 19.23
N PHE A 153 -1.82 6.84 18.38
CA PHE A 153 -1.33 6.19 17.17
C PHE A 153 -0.16 5.24 17.43
N ALA A 154 0.47 5.26 18.61
CA ALA A 154 1.66 4.47 18.89
C ALA A 154 1.42 2.95 18.75
N LYS A 155 0.25 2.46 19.18
CA LYS A 155 -0.14 1.05 18.99
C LYS A 155 -0.32 0.73 17.51
N SER A 156 -1.04 1.57 16.78
CA SER A 156 -1.29 1.41 15.35
C SER A 156 0.01 1.43 14.55
N ALA A 157 0.92 2.35 14.84
CA ALA A 157 2.24 2.43 14.20
C ALA A 157 3.03 1.13 14.40
N ARG A 158 3.14 0.62 15.64
CA ARG A 158 3.85 -0.63 15.94
C ARG A 158 3.26 -1.84 15.21
N VAL A 159 1.93 -2.00 15.27
CA VAL A 159 1.25 -3.14 14.63
C VAL A 159 1.34 -3.05 13.12
N PHE A 160 1.06 -1.88 12.56
CA PHE A 160 1.03 -1.69 11.11
C PHE A 160 2.42 -1.84 10.50
N VAL A 161 3.44 -1.16 11.02
CA VAL A 161 4.82 -1.26 10.50
C VAL A 161 5.34 -2.70 10.60
N GLY A 162 5.01 -3.42 11.67
CA GLY A 162 5.35 -4.83 11.82
C GLY A 162 4.75 -5.71 10.71
N LYS A 163 3.46 -5.55 10.39
CA LYS A 163 2.80 -6.28 9.29
C LYS A 163 3.30 -5.83 7.91
N ALA A 164 3.45 -4.52 7.74
CA ALA A 164 3.91 -3.89 6.50
C ALA A 164 5.31 -4.37 6.10
N LYS A 165 6.21 -4.61 7.06
CA LYS A 165 7.51 -5.21 6.80
C LYS A 165 7.39 -6.56 6.10
N SER A 166 6.53 -7.44 6.60
CA SER A 166 6.32 -8.78 6.01
C SER A 166 5.69 -8.71 4.62
N TRP A 167 4.69 -7.84 4.44
CA TRP A 167 4.08 -7.61 3.12
C TRP A 167 5.06 -7.03 2.10
N ASN A 168 5.97 -6.15 2.53
CA ASN A 168 7.01 -5.59 1.68
C ASN A 168 8.00 -6.67 1.23
N GLN A 169 8.42 -7.53 2.17
CA GLN A 169 9.30 -8.66 1.88
C GLN A 169 8.67 -9.64 0.88
N GLU A 170 7.43 -10.05 1.11
CA GLU A 170 6.67 -10.95 0.22
C GLU A 170 6.65 -10.43 -1.23
N ARG A 171 6.37 -9.14 -1.42
CA ARG A 171 6.31 -8.50 -2.75
C ARG A 171 7.69 -8.42 -3.39
N TYR A 172 8.70 -8.07 -2.61
CA TYR A 172 10.08 -8.05 -3.07
C TYR A 172 10.55 -9.42 -3.52
N ASP A 173 10.32 -10.47 -2.72
CA ASP A 173 10.74 -11.83 -3.04
C ASP A 173 10.10 -12.32 -4.34
N TYR A 174 8.82 -12.00 -4.55
CA TYR A 174 8.16 -12.32 -5.80
C TYR A 174 8.78 -11.56 -6.98
N ILE A 175 9.05 -10.25 -6.87
CA ILE A 175 9.66 -9.47 -7.95
C ILE A 175 11.09 -9.96 -8.25
N ALA A 176 11.89 -10.19 -7.22
CA ALA A 176 13.29 -10.60 -7.37
C ALA A 176 13.43 -12.02 -7.91
N GLY A 177 12.44 -12.88 -7.68
CA GLY A 177 12.40 -14.25 -8.19
C GLY A 177 11.66 -14.41 -9.52
N PHE A 178 11.25 -13.34 -10.20
CA PHE A 178 10.40 -13.40 -11.39
C PHE A 178 11.13 -12.91 -12.64
N SER A 179 11.03 -13.66 -13.73
CA SER A 179 11.67 -13.39 -15.02
C SER A 179 10.65 -13.11 -16.13
N GLU A 180 11.13 -12.66 -17.30
CA GLU A 180 10.27 -12.49 -18.48
C GLU A 180 9.73 -13.83 -19.02
N GLU A 181 10.43 -14.94 -18.79
CA GLU A 181 9.97 -16.27 -19.17
C GLU A 181 8.74 -16.67 -18.33
N ASP A 182 8.77 -16.40 -17.02
CA ASP A 182 7.63 -16.65 -16.12
C ASP A 182 6.40 -15.85 -16.53
N LEU A 183 6.58 -14.65 -17.11
CA LEU A 183 5.49 -13.80 -17.57
C LEU A 183 4.65 -14.46 -18.68
N ALA A 184 5.27 -15.30 -19.52
CA ALA A 184 4.57 -15.98 -20.61
C ALA A 184 3.43 -16.87 -20.09
N ASP A 185 3.56 -17.43 -18.88
CA ASP A 185 2.51 -18.26 -18.26
C ASP A 185 1.25 -17.47 -17.85
N PHE A 186 1.31 -16.14 -17.85
CA PHE A 186 0.21 -15.26 -17.43
C PHE A 186 -0.47 -14.51 -18.59
N ILE A 187 0.12 -14.52 -19.79
CA ILE A 187 -0.36 -13.71 -20.93
C ILE A 187 -1.06 -14.58 -22.01
N ASN A 188 -0.98 -15.91 -21.88
CA ASN A 188 -1.59 -16.86 -22.83
C ASN A 188 -3.06 -17.18 -22.51
#